data_AF-A0A0R2QDX2-F1
#
_entry.id   AF-A0A0R2QDX2-F1
#
_cell.length_a   1.000
_cell.length_b   1.000
_cell.length_c   1.000
_cell.angle_alpha   90.00
_cell.angle_beta   90.00
_cell.angle_gamma   90.00
#
_symmetry.space_group_name_H-M   'P 1'
#
loop_
_entity.id
_entity.type
_entity.pdbx_description
1 polymer ?
#
loop_
_entity_poly.entity_id
_entity_poly.type
_entity_poly.pdbx_seq_one_letter_code
_entity_poly.pdbx_strand_id
1 'polypeptide(L)'
;MSVLAGGVAQLVAGEVKAATSQKVNAGSFNTYVAVYAKGYKGQTLAWKIAGKWFKVVITKDYQVFQRKTIAVGLEVKVDLFIDGERLLAKTVLTR
;
A
#
# COMPACT_ATOMS: atom_id res chain seq x y z
N MET A 1 8.90 55.08 9.60
CA MET A 1 8.53 54.68 8.23
C MET A 1 8.70 53.18 8.13
N SER A 2 7.63 52.48 7.72
CA SER A 2 7.55 51.06 7.37
C SER A 2 7.59 50.00 8.49
N VAL A 3 6.37 49.54 8.82
CA VAL A 3 6.02 48.18 9.26
C VAL A 3 6.49 47.12 8.25
N LEU A 4 6.67 45.86 8.70
CA LEU A 4 6.09 44.66 8.05
C LEU A 4 6.45 43.34 8.78
N ALA A 5 5.39 42.58 9.07
CA ALA A 5 5.28 41.12 9.26
C ALA A 5 6.24 40.43 10.26
N GLY A 6 5.78 39.93 11.40
CA GLY A 6 4.56 39.15 11.57
C GLY A 6 4.72 37.76 10.95
N GLY A 7 5.60 36.94 11.53
CA GLY A 7 5.76 35.53 11.19
C GLY A 7 5.60 34.68 12.44
N VAL A 8 4.39 34.67 13.01
CA VAL A 8 4.01 33.64 13.98
C VAL A 8 4.15 32.31 13.27
N ALA A 9 5.09 31.48 13.72
CA ALA A 9 5.16 30.08 13.31
C ALA A 9 3.84 29.44 13.70
N GLN A 10 2.96 29.27 12.71
CA GLN A 10 1.69 28.58 12.85
C GLN A 10 2.01 27.15 13.27
N LEU A 11 1.90 26.86 14.58
CA LEU A 11 1.71 25.50 15.06
C LEU A 11 0.33 25.06 14.58
N VAL A 12 0.26 24.64 13.32
CA VAL A 12 -0.86 23.86 12.82
C VAL A 12 -0.77 22.54 13.57
N ALA A 13 -1.64 22.40 14.58
CA ALA A 13 -2.05 21.13 15.13
C ALA A 13 -2.79 20.34 14.02
N GLY A 14 -2.08 20.01 12.96
CA GLY A 14 -2.48 19.05 11.95
C GLY A 14 -1.85 17.76 12.38
N GLU A 15 -2.66 16.94 13.04
CA GLU A 15 -2.46 15.51 13.27
C GLU A 15 -1.00 15.07 13.12
N VAL A 16 -0.32 14.89 14.25
CA VAL A 16 0.79 13.94 14.29
C VAL A 16 0.17 12.57 13.99
N LYS A 17 -0.16 12.30 12.71
CA LYS A 17 -0.09 10.97 12.15
C LYS A 17 1.35 10.63 12.42
N ALA A 18 1.56 9.92 13.53
CA ALA A 18 2.81 9.27 13.82
C ALA A 18 3.30 8.76 12.47
N ALA A 19 4.54 9.09 12.12
CA ALA A 19 5.19 8.55 10.93
C ALA A 19 5.40 7.05 11.13
N THR A 20 4.31 6.30 11.35
CA THR A 20 4.22 4.88 11.15
C THR A 20 4.66 4.72 9.72
N SER A 21 5.82 4.09 9.54
CA SER A 21 6.41 3.81 8.23
C SER A 21 5.43 2.93 7.45
N GLN A 22 4.44 3.59 6.86
CA GLN A 22 3.32 3.03 6.14
C GLN A 22 3.87 2.61 4.79
N LYS A 23 3.97 1.30 4.61
CA LYS A 23 4.59 0.73 3.42
C LYS A 23 3.78 -0.42 2.91
N VAL A 24 3.36 -0.32 1.66
CA VAL A 24 2.83 -1.44 0.90
C VAL A 24 3.83 -1.87 -0.16
N ASN A 25 3.84 -3.14 -0.50
CA ASN A 25 4.60 -3.62 -1.65
C ASN A 25 3.98 -4.89 -2.22
N ALA A 26 4.31 -5.16 -3.47
CA ALA A 26 3.91 -6.33 -4.19
C ALA A 26 5.08 -6.91 -4.97
N GLY A 27 5.17 -8.24 -4.97
CA GLY A 27 6.12 -8.98 -5.77
C GLY A 27 5.50 -10.28 -6.26
N SER A 28 6.08 -10.85 -7.31
CA SER A 28 5.81 -12.22 -7.72
C SER A 28 7.05 -13.06 -7.53
N PHE A 29 6.85 -14.31 -7.13
CA PHE A 29 7.90 -15.29 -6.96
C PHE A 29 7.38 -16.66 -7.38
N ASN A 30 7.98 -17.27 -8.40
CA ASN A 30 7.78 -18.67 -8.82
C ASN A 30 6.32 -19.14 -8.76
N THR A 31 5.42 -18.52 -9.54
CA THR A 31 3.95 -18.76 -9.58
C THR A 31 3.13 -18.23 -8.40
N TYR A 32 3.73 -17.47 -7.48
CA TYR A 32 3.02 -16.79 -6.40
C TYR A 32 3.10 -15.28 -6.53
N VAL A 33 2.06 -14.60 -6.09
CA VAL A 33 2.07 -13.14 -5.87
C VAL A 33 1.99 -12.91 -4.38
N ALA A 34 3.02 -12.24 -3.84
CA ALA A 34 3.10 -11.82 -2.46
C ALA A 34 2.82 -10.32 -2.37
N VAL A 35 1.88 -9.94 -1.54
CA VAL A 35 1.58 -8.55 -1.20
C VAL A 35 1.78 -8.36 0.29
N TYR A 36 2.35 -7.24 0.69
CA TYR A 36 2.48 -6.90 2.11
C TYR A 36 2.04 -5.48 2.38
N ALA A 37 1.56 -5.28 3.60
CA ALA A 37 1.23 -3.99 4.15
C ALA A 37 1.84 -3.87 5.55
N LYS A 38 2.53 -2.75 5.80
CA LYS A 38 3.13 -2.38 7.08
C LYS A 38 2.56 -1.05 7.55
N GLY A 39 2.16 -0.95 8.81
CA GLY A 39 1.62 0.29 9.40
C GLY A 39 0.15 0.58 9.06
N TYR A 40 -0.57 -0.43 8.57
CA TYR A 40 -1.97 -0.35 8.14
C TYR A 40 -2.90 -1.23 8.99
N LYS A 41 -2.55 -1.43 10.27
CA LYS A 41 -3.34 -2.26 11.19
C LYS A 41 -4.74 -1.67 11.36
N GLY A 42 -5.76 -2.52 11.20
CA GLY A 42 -7.17 -2.13 11.24
C GLY A 42 -7.73 -1.66 9.89
N GLN A 43 -6.89 -1.47 8.87
CA GLN A 43 -7.32 -1.04 7.54
C GLN A 43 -7.58 -2.25 6.63
N THR A 44 -8.34 -2.01 5.55
CA THR A 44 -8.69 -3.01 4.57
C THR A 44 -7.71 -2.98 3.41
N LEU A 45 -6.90 -4.03 3.27
CA LEU A 45 -6.09 -4.25 2.08
C LEU A 45 -6.94 -4.92 1.03
N ALA A 46 -7.11 -4.26 -0.11
CA ALA A 46 -7.62 -4.85 -1.32
C ALA A 46 -6.51 -4.91 -2.37
N TRP A 47 -6.45 -5.97 -3.15
CA TRP A 47 -5.48 -6.07 -4.23
C TRP A 47 -6.06 -6.84 -5.40
N LYS A 48 -5.63 -6.47 -6.60
CA LYS A 48 -6.07 -7.08 -7.85
C LYS A 48 -4.90 -7.82 -8.47
N ILE A 49 -5.06 -9.10 -8.78
CA ILE A 49 -4.06 -9.95 -9.42
C ILE A 49 -4.69 -10.52 -10.69
N ALA A 50 -4.14 -10.20 -11.86
CA ALA A 50 -4.60 -10.74 -13.15
C ALA A 50 -6.13 -10.64 -13.34
N GLY A 51 -6.74 -9.51 -12.96
CA GLY A 51 -8.19 -9.32 -13.07
C GLY A 51 -9.00 -9.76 -11.85
N LYS A 52 -8.45 -10.62 -10.97
CA LYS A 52 -9.14 -11.10 -9.76
C LYS A 52 -8.89 -10.17 -8.58
N TRP A 53 -9.97 -9.82 -7.89
CA TRP A 53 -9.92 -8.99 -6.68
C TRP A 53 -9.82 -9.85 -5.42
N PHE A 54 -9.02 -9.37 -4.49
CA PHE A 54 -8.85 -9.92 -3.16
C PHE A 54 -9.00 -8.80 -2.14
N LYS A 55 -9.61 -9.09 -1.00
CA LYS A 55 -9.81 -8.14 0.09
C LYS A 55 -9.58 -8.84 1.41
N VAL A 56 -8.87 -8.20 2.33
CA VAL A 56 -8.63 -8.70 3.68
C VAL A 56 -8.43 -7.54 4.64
N VAL A 57 -8.83 -7.74 5.88
CA VAL A 57 -8.53 -6.79 6.96
C VAL A 57 -7.13 -7.09 7.50
N ILE A 58 -6.31 -6.06 7.62
CA ILE A 58 -4.98 -6.17 8.20
C ILE A 58 -5.13 -6.17 9.72
N THR A 59 -4.81 -7.30 10.36
CA THR A 59 -4.90 -7.41 11.82
C THR A 59 -3.57 -7.15 12.53
N LYS A 60 -2.46 -7.20 11.79
CA LYS A 60 -1.09 -7.03 12.30
C LYS A 60 -0.43 -5.78 11.71
N ASP A 61 0.51 -5.20 12.45
CA ASP A 61 1.30 -4.06 11.97
C ASP A 61 2.14 -4.38 10.72
N TYR A 62 2.49 -5.65 10.52
CA TYR A 62 3.06 -6.17 9.30
C TYR A 62 2.34 -7.46 8.92
N GLN A 63 1.74 -7.48 7.74
CA GLN A 63 1.07 -8.68 7.24
C GLN A 63 1.38 -8.91 5.77
N VAL A 64 1.69 -10.16 5.45
CA VAL A 64 1.98 -10.63 4.10
C VAL A 64 0.89 -11.59 3.68
N PHE A 65 0.37 -11.41 2.47
CA PHE A 65 -0.58 -12.30 1.84
C PHE A 65 0.04 -12.85 0.58
N GLN A 66 0.06 -14.18 0.47
CA GLN A 66 0.56 -14.87 -0.71
C GLN A 66 -0.61 -15.55 -1.40
N ARG A 67 -0.68 -15.39 -2.72
CA ARG A 67 -1.69 -16.04 -3.56
C ARG A 67 -0.99 -16.75 -4.70
N LYS A 68 -1.33 -18.03 -4.88
CA LYS A 68 -0.91 -18.80 -6.04
C LYS A 68 -1.59 -18.22 -7.27
N THR A 69 -0.82 -17.89 -8.28
CA THR A 69 -1.31 -17.50 -9.60
C THR A 69 -0.97 -18.61 -10.59
N ILE A 70 -1.92 -18.94 -11.46
CA ILE A 70 -1.73 -19.95 -12.51
C ILE A 70 -1.10 -19.32 -13.77
N ALA A 71 -1.03 -17.99 -13.81
CA ALA A 71 -0.22 -17.28 -14.79
C ALA A 71 1.25 -17.61 -14.54
N VAL A 72 1.83 -18.44 -15.41
CA VAL A 72 3.25 -18.75 -15.51
C VAL A 72 3.67 -18.39 -16.92
N GLY A 73 4.71 -17.59 -17.07
CA GLY A 73 5.11 -17.01 -18.36
C GLY A 73 4.30 -15.78 -18.80
N LEU A 74 3.47 -15.20 -17.92
CA LEU A 74 2.63 -14.04 -18.25
C LEU A 74 2.93 -12.84 -17.35
N GLU A 75 2.76 -11.64 -17.90
CA GLU A 75 2.80 -10.39 -17.15
C GLU A 75 1.55 -10.24 -16.30
N VAL A 76 1.72 -10.31 -14.98
CA VAL A 76 0.64 -10.17 -14.02
C VAL A 76 0.67 -8.76 -13.46
N LYS A 77 -0.37 -7.97 -13.74
CA LYS A 77 -0.60 -6.68 -13.07
C LYS A 77 -1.11 -6.92 -11.67
N VAL A 78 -0.46 -6.26 -10.72
CA VAL A 78 -0.77 -6.29 -9.30
C VAL A 78 -1.00 -4.87 -8.82
N ASP A 79 -2.26 -4.56 -8.55
CA ASP A 79 -2.68 -3.27 -7.98
C ASP A 79 -3.04 -3.47 -6.51
N LEU A 80 -2.48 -2.67 -5.62
CA LEU A 80 -2.76 -2.68 -4.17
C LEU A 80 -3.51 -1.41 -3.80
N PHE A 81 -4.51 -1.62 -2.96
CA PHE A 81 -5.41 -0.62 -2.44
C PHE A 81 -5.51 -0.77 -0.92
N ILE A 82 -5.50 0.34 -0.20
CA ILE A 82 -5.81 0.39 1.22
C ILE A 82 -7.04 1.26 1.38
N ASP A 83 -8.08 0.76 2.04
CA ASP A 83 -9.35 1.46 2.26
C ASP A 83 -9.98 2.06 0.99
N GLY A 84 -9.68 1.47 -0.18
CA GLY A 84 -10.14 1.90 -1.49
C GLY A 84 -9.18 2.83 -2.24
N GLU A 85 -8.14 3.34 -1.59
CA GLU A 85 -7.12 4.18 -2.21
C GLU A 85 -5.99 3.34 -2.83
N ARG A 86 -5.70 3.55 -4.12
CA ARG A 86 -4.64 2.81 -4.83
C ARG A 86 -3.27 3.33 -4.43
N LEU A 87 -2.51 2.51 -3.70
CA LEU A 87 -1.17 2.88 -3.23
C LEU A 87 -0.04 2.36 -4.11
N LEU A 88 -0.23 1.23 -4.79
CA LEU A 88 0.82 0.62 -5.60
C LEU A 88 0.22 -0.08 -6.81
N ALA A 89 0.83 0.10 -7.97
CA ALA A 89 0.52 -0.64 -9.17
C ALA A 89 1.85 -1.15 -9.74
N LYS A 90 1.96 -2.46 -9.92
CA LYS A 90 3.18 -3.07 -10.44
C LYS A 90 2.84 -4.23 -11.36
N THR A 91 3.51 -4.28 -12.50
CA THR A 91 3.49 -5.45 -13.36
C THR A 91 4.64 -6.37 -12.96
N VAL A 92 4.35 -7.65 -12.82
CA VAL A 92 5.36 -8.64 -12.44
C VAL A 92 5.29 -9.82 -13.40
N LEU A 93 6.43 -10.16 -13.98
CA LEU A 93 6.55 -11.31 -14.87
C LEU A 93 6.62 -12.57 -14.02
N THR A 94 5.62 -13.43 -14.20
CA THR A 94 5.66 -14.77 -13.64
C THR A 94 6.53 -15.63 -14.56
N ARG A 95 7.65 -16.18 -14.07
CA ARG A 95 8.47 -17.17 -14.78
C ARG A 95 8.69 -18.39 -13.91
#